data_AF-D8RCB3-F1
#
_entry.id   AF-D8RCB3-F1
#
_cell.length_a   1.000
_cell.length_b   1.000
_cell.length_c   1.000
_cell.angle_alpha   90.00
_cell.angle_beta   90.00
_cell.angle_gamma   90.00
#
_symmetry.space_group_name_H-M   'P 1'
#
loop_
_entity.id
_entity.type
_entity.pdbx_description
1 polymer ?
#
loop_
_entity_poly.entity_id
_entity_poly.type
_entity_poly.pdbx_seq_one_letter_code
_entity_poly.pdbx_strand_id
1 'polypeptide(L)'
;MASIREIIVVLCMLIVTIQACQFSSSCTGISFDGHTMHAKCRTPYGKHVKSSIDVSQCVGVDYTGKLDCSSNFAAKCGDVEFNGITIGARCATAKGYKRFSNRALDDCIGNVDGKLTCC
;
A
#
# COMPACT_ATOMS: atom_id res chain seq x y z
N MET A 1 -13.87 -19.84 38.72
CA MET A 1 -13.57 -18.39 38.69
C MET A 1 -12.23 -18.24 38.00
N ALA A 2 -12.24 -17.82 36.74
CA ALA A 2 -11.02 -17.58 35.98
C ALA A 2 -10.27 -16.37 36.56
N SER A 3 -8.94 -16.45 36.65
CA SER A 3 -8.12 -15.43 37.29
C SER A 3 -7.98 -14.21 36.39
N ILE A 4 -8.02 -13.00 36.96
CA ILE A 4 -7.82 -11.72 36.24
C ILE A 4 -6.52 -11.72 35.41
N ARG A 5 -5.51 -12.50 35.82
CA ARG A 5 -4.25 -12.67 35.07
C ARG A 5 -4.43 -13.42 33.75
N GLU A 6 -5.33 -14.40 33.70
CA GLU A 6 -5.61 -15.20 32.49
C GLU A 6 -6.39 -14.38 31.46
N ILE A 7 -7.30 -13.51 31.92
CA ILE A 7 -8.09 -12.62 31.05
C ILE A 7 -7.19 -11.60 30.34
N ILE A 8 -6.18 -11.04 31.02
CA ILE A 8 -5.25 -10.05 30.45
C ILE A 8 -4.37 -10.67 29.35
N VAL A 9 -3.85 -11.89 29.55
CA VAL A 9 -3.00 -12.55 28.54
C VAL A 9 -3.81 -12.88 27.28
N VAL A 10 -5.08 -13.30 27.43
CA VAL A 10 -5.95 -13.62 26.30
C VAL A 10 -6.36 -12.35 25.53
N LEU A 11 -6.56 -11.21 26.21
CA LEU A 11 -6.88 -9.94 25.55
C LEU A 11 -5.71 -9.37 24.73
N CYS A 12 -4.46 -9.57 25.17
CA CYS A 12 -3.26 -9.12 24.44
C CYS A 12 -2.95 -9.94 23.17
N MET A 13 -3.45 -11.17 23.05
CA MET A 13 -3.27 -12.01 21.85
C MET A 13 -4.37 -11.83 20.79
N LEU A 14 -5.45 -11.12 21.12
CA LEU A 14 -6.58 -10.83 20.22
C LEU A 14 -6.37 -9.59 19.35
N ILE A 15 -5.19 -8.95 19.43
CA ILE A 15 -4.79 -7.94 18.44
C ILE A 15 -4.40 -8.70 17.18
N VAL A 16 -5.40 -9.07 16.38
CA VAL A 16 -5.17 -9.40 14.98
C VAL A 16 -4.69 -8.10 14.36
N THR A 17 -3.37 -7.90 14.34
CA THR A 17 -2.79 -6.88 13.49
C THR A 17 -3.14 -7.31 12.08
N ILE A 18 -4.22 -6.76 11.52
CA ILE A 18 -4.35 -6.67 10.07
C ILE A 18 -3.01 -6.10 9.66
N GLN A 19 -2.19 -6.90 8.99
CA GLN A 19 -0.87 -6.48 8.56
C GLN A 19 -1.11 -5.43 7.47
N ALA A 20 -1.39 -4.21 7.93
CA ALA A 20 -1.49 -3.05 7.09
C ALA A 20 -0.14 -2.96 6.38
N CYS A 21 -0.20 -2.87 5.07
CA CYS A 21 0.97 -3.05 4.24
C CYS A 21 2.08 -2.08 4.65
N GLN A 22 1.72 -0.81 4.93
CA GLN A 22 2.52 0.18 5.66
C GLN A 22 4.03 0.18 5.36
N PHE A 23 4.39 0.17 4.07
CA PHE A 23 5.79 0.26 3.68
C PHE A 23 6.45 1.55 4.21
N SER A 24 5.72 2.66 4.31
CA SER A 24 6.26 3.96 4.73
C SER A 24 6.85 3.94 6.16
N SER A 25 6.37 3.02 7.01
CA SER A 25 6.85 2.84 8.38
C SER A 25 8.30 2.35 8.47
N SER A 26 8.80 1.73 7.40
CA SER A 26 10.08 1.01 7.39
C SER A 26 10.90 1.24 6.12
N CYS A 27 10.40 2.06 5.19
CA CYS A 27 11.08 2.44 3.97
C CYS A 27 11.36 3.95 3.94
N THR A 28 12.47 4.33 3.31
CA THR A 28 12.92 5.72 3.20
C THR A 28 13.37 6.04 1.77
N GLY A 29 13.49 7.33 1.44
CA GLY A 29 13.92 7.76 0.10
C GLY A 29 12.95 7.31 -1.00
N ILE A 30 11.65 7.43 -0.72
CA ILE A 30 10.58 6.99 -1.61
C ILE A 30 10.54 7.90 -2.82
N SER A 31 10.52 7.31 -4.01
CA SER A 31 10.43 8.01 -5.29
C SER A 31 9.57 7.20 -6.27
N PHE A 32 8.97 7.89 -7.23
CA PHE A 32 8.08 7.30 -8.23
C PHE A 32 8.40 7.89 -9.60
N ASP A 33 8.57 7.03 -10.60
CA ASP A 33 8.92 7.44 -11.97
C ASP A 33 7.75 7.43 -12.95
N GLY A 34 6.52 7.29 -12.44
CA GLY A 34 5.30 7.19 -13.25
C GLY A 34 4.71 5.78 -13.32
N HIS A 35 5.54 4.75 -13.10
CA HIS A 35 5.11 3.35 -13.04
C HIS A 35 5.69 2.61 -11.83
N THR A 36 6.99 2.79 -11.61
CA THR A 36 7.72 2.07 -10.56
C THR A 36 7.97 2.97 -9.36
N MET A 37 7.65 2.46 -8.17
CA MET A 37 8.05 3.05 -6.91
C MET A 37 9.39 2.44 -6.47
N HIS A 38 10.33 3.29 -6.06
CA HIS A 38 11.64 2.90 -5.53
C HIS A 38 11.77 3.41 -4.09
N ALA A 39 12.34 2.59 -3.22
CA ALA A 39 12.62 2.96 -1.83
C ALA A 39 13.83 2.19 -1.27
N LYS A 40 14.30 2.61 -0.09
CA LYS A 40 15.21 1.85 0.75
C LYS A 40 14.47 1.30 1.96
N CYS A 41 14.24 0.00 2.00
CA CYS A 41 13.40 -0.65 2.99
C CYS A 41 14.24 -1.41 4.02
N ARG A 42 13.81 -1.36 5.27
CA ARG A 42 14.49 -1.99 6.41
C ARG A 42 14.16 -3.48 6.47
N THR A 43 15.20 -4.31 6.54
CA THR A 43 15.14 -5.76 6.83
C THR A 43 14.88 -6.01 8.33
N PRO A 44 14.52 -7.23 8.77
CA PRO A 44 14.32 -7.57 10.18
C PRO A 44 15.59 -7.38 11.00
N TYR A 45 16.76 -7.47 10.36
CA TYR A 45 18.08 -7.23 10.97
C TYR A 45 18.48 -5.73 11.00
N GLY A 46 17.59 -4.82 10.61
CA GLY A 46 17.81 -3.37 10.67
C GLY A 46 18.59 -2.76 9.49
N LYS A 47 19.10 -3.59 8.56
CA LYS A 47 19.77 -3.11 7.34
C LYS A 47 18.75 -2.52 6.37
N HIS A 48 19.07 -1.38 5.75
CA HIS A 48 18.27 -0.81 4.66
C HIS A 48 18.78 -1.29 3.31
N VAL A 49 17.89 -1.85 2.50
CA VAL A 49 18.19 -2.36 1.15
C VAL A 49 17.32 -1.66 0.12
N LYS A 50 17.84 -1.47 -1.10
CA LYS A 50 17.05 -0.89 -2.20
C LYS A 50 15.99 -1.89 -2.64
N SER A 51 14.77 -1.42 -2.84
CA SER A 51 13.66 -2.18 -3.38
C SER A 51 12.87 -1.32 -4.34
N SER A 52 12.24 -1.97 -5.31
CA SER A 52 11.30 -1.33 -6.23
C SER A 52 10.09 -2.22 -6.46
N ILE A 53 8.97 -1.61 -6.87
CA ILE A 53 7.74 -2.31 -7.22
C ILE A 53 6.98 -1.50 -8.28
N ASP A 54 6.39 -2.16 -9.27
CA ASP A 54 5.43 -1.51 -10.16
C ASP A 54 4.12 -1.32 -9.38
N VAL A 55 3.74 -0.06 -9.16
CA VAL A 55 2.55 0.30 -8.38
C VAL A 55 1.28 -0.25 -9.03
N SER A 56 1.29 -0.45 -10.35
CA SER A 56 0.18 -1.03 -11.11
C SER A 56 -0.08 -2.49 -10.75
N GLN A 57 0.88 -3.18 -10.12
CA GLN A 57 0.68 -4.54 -9.63
C GLN A 57 -0.15 -4.58 -8.35
N CYS A 58 -0.17 -3.50 -7.57
CA CYS A 58 -0.85 -3.43 -6.26
C CYS A 58 -1.99 -2.42 -6.21
N VAL A 59 -2.14 -1.58 -7.23
CA VAL A 59 -3.19 -0.57 -7.31
C VAL A 59 -4.01 -0.78 -8.57
N GLY A 60 -5.33 -0.78 -8.41
CA GLY A 60 -6.30 -0.88 -9.49
C GLY A 60 -7.41 0.14 -9.35
N VAL A 61 -8.52 -0.11 -10.04
CA VAL A 61 -9.68 0.79 -10.08
C VAL A 61 -10.96 -0.03 -10.10
N ASP A 62 -11.89 0.34 -9.22
CA ASP A 62 -13.24 -0.21 -9.22
C ASP A 62 -14.10 0.33 -10.39
N TYR A 63 -15.32 -0.20 -10.54
CA TYR A 63 -16.23 0.22 -11.60
C TYR A 63 -16.71 1.68 -11.47
N THR A 64 -16.54 2.31 -10.30
CA THR A 64 -16.90 3.71 -10.02
C THR A 64 -15.78 4.70 -10.32
N GLY A 65 -14.62 4.21 -10.79
CA GLY A 65 -13.42 5.02 -11.03
C GLY A 65 -12.65 5.35 -9.76
N LYS A 66 -12.85 4.60 -8.67
CA LYS A 66 -12.09 4.78 -7.42
C LYS A 66 -10.87 3.88 -7.42
N LEU A 67 -9.71 4.43 -7.05
CA LEU A 67 -8.49 3.65 -6.86
C LEU A 67 -8.65 2.68 -5.68
N ASP A 68 -8.22 1.44 -5.83
CA ASP A 68 -8.24 0.38 -4.81
C ASP A 68 -6.96 -0.46 -4.83
N CYS A 69 -6.83 -1.41 -3.90
CA CYS A 69 -5.67 -2.31 -3.83
C CYS A 69 -5.85 -3.56 -4.71
N SER A 70 -6.49 -3.42 -5.88
CA SER A 70 -6.47 -4.46 -6.89
C SER A 70 -5.26 -4.27 -7.81
N SER A 71 -5.40 -4.40 -9.12
CA SER A 71 -4.29 -4.21 -10.04
C SER A 71 -4.74 -3.45 -11.29
N ASN A 72 -3.74 -3.01 -12.05
CA ASN A 72 -3.86 -2.46 -13.38
C ASN A 72 -4.56 -1.09 -13.46
N PHE A 73 -4.27 -0.18 -12.52
CA PHE A 73 -4.78 1.20 -12.63
C PHE A 73 -4.23 1.93 -13.86
N ALA A 74 -2.99 1.64 -14.26
CA ALA A 74 -2.32 2.31 -15.38
C ALA A 74 -3.05 2.15 -16.72
N ALA A 75 -3.82 1.07 -16.92
CA ALA A 75 -4.64 0.89 -18.12
C ALA A 75 -5.94 1.72 -18.13
N LYS A 76 -6.41 2.16 -16.96
CA LYS A 76 -7.73 2.81 -16.78
C LYS A 76 -7.65 4.26 -16.31
N CYS A 77 -6.47 4.70 -15.87
CA CYS A 77 -6.26 6.04 -15.34
C CYS A 77 -5.25 6.84 -16.16
N GLY A 78 -5.36 8.17 -16.09
CA GLY A 78 -4.34 9.12 -16.52
C GLY A 78 -4.19 10.25 -15.50
N ASP A 79 -3.39 11.25 -15.82
CA ASP A 79 -3.13 12.41 -14.94
C ASP A 79 -2.66 11.95 -13.55
N VAL A 80 -1.63 11.08 -13.54
CA VAL A 80 -1.12 10.44 -12.33
C VAL A 80 -0.28 11.43 -11.53
N GLU A 81 -0.59 11.54 -10.25
CA GLU A 81 0.08 12.40 -9.28
C GLU A 81 0.58 11.56 -8.11
N PHE A 82 1.73 11.92 -7.55
CA PHE A 82 2.30 11.22 -6.41
C PHE A 82 2.94 12.22 -5.43
N ASN A 83 2.64 12.08 -4.14
CA ASN A 83 3.13 12.97 -3.10
C ASN A 83 4.11 12.31 -2.11
N GLY A 84 4.58 11.10 -2.42
CA GLY A 84 5.49 10.33 -1.56
C GLY A 84 4.86 9.10 -0.92
N ILE A 85 3.55 9.13 -0.62
CA ILE A 85 2.84 7.99 -0.01
C ILE A 85 1.46 7.78 -0.64
N THR A 86 0.85 8.83 -1.18
CA THR A 86 -0.45 8.76 -1.85
C THR A 86 -0.28 8.88 -3.36
N ILE A 87 -0.95 8.01 -4.10
CA ILE A 87 -1.14 8.13 -5.54
C ILE A 87 -2.52 8.74 -5.82
N GLY A 88 -2.56 9.72 -6.72
CA GLY A 88 -3.78 10.33 -7.26
C GLY A 88 -3.85 10.10 -8.77
N ALA A 89 -5.04 9.89 -9.33
CA ALA A 89 -5.22 9.78 -10.78
C ALA A 89 -6.67 10.06 -11.19
N ARG A 90 -6.87 10.37 -12.48
CA ARG A 90 -8.21 10.43 -13.11
C ARG A 90 -8.50 9.12 -13.82
N CYS A 91 -9.43 8.35 -13.29
CA CYS A 91 -9.74 6.99 -13.74
C CYS A 91 -11.11 6.89 -14.42
N ALA A 92 -11.19 6.06 -15.46
CA ALA A 92 -12.43 5.79 -16.18
C ALA A 92 -13.46 5.05 -15.30
N THR A 93 -14.71 5.50 -15.34
CA THR A 93 -15.85 4.81 -14.73
C THR A 93 -16.53 3.88 -15.74
N ALA A 94 -17.36 2.95 -15.26
CA ALA A 94 -18.19 2.10 -16.13
C ALA A 94 -19.15 2.89 -17.04
N LYS A 95 -19.44 4.16 -16.71
CA LYS A 95 -20.27 5.08 -17.51
C LYS A 95 -19.48 5.87 -18.56
N GLY A 96 -18.17 5.66 -18.67
CA GLY A 96 -17.31 6.24 -19.71
C GLY A 96 -16.68 7.60 -19.39
N TYR A 97 -17.10 8.30 -18.34
CA TYR A 97 -16.42 9.52 -17.89
C TYR A 97 -15.28 9.20 -16.91
N LYS A 98 -14.30 10.11 -16.82
CA LYS A 98 -13.19 10.01 -15.85
C LYS A 98 -13.53 10.71 -14.54
N ARG A 99 -13.09 10.12 -13.42
CA ARG A 99 -13.25 10.66 -12.07
C ARG A 99 -11.88 10.71 -11.39
N PHE A 100 -11.59 11.80 -10.66
CA PHE A 100 -10.40 11.86 -9.82
C PHE A 100 -10.59 10.97 -8.59
N SER A 101 -9.56 10.19 -8.27
CA SER A 101 -9.48 9.38 -7.06
C SER A 101 -8.05 9.39 -6.54
N ASN A 102 -7.88 9.09 -5.26
CA ASN A 102 -6.58 8.91 -4.63
C ASN A 102 -6.59 7.66 -3.74
N ARG A 103 -5.39 7.13 -3.47
CA ARG A 103 -5.17 5.97 -2.63
C ARG A 103 -3.83 6.11 -1.89
N ALA A 104 -3.86 5.91 -0.58
CA ALA A 104 -2.63 5.76 0.19
C ALA A 104 -1.98 4.43 -0.17
N LEU A 105 -0.72 4.44 -0.56
CA LEU A 105 0.00 3.22 -0.93
C LEU A 105 0.31 2.35 0.28
N ASP A 106 0.29 2.89 1.50
CA ASP A 106 0.37 2.10 2.74
C ASP A 106 -0.81 1.14 2.92
N ASP A 107 -1.94 1.37 2.23
CA ASP A 107 -3.07 0.45 2.23
C ASP A 107 -2.81 -0.79 1.37
N CYS A 108 -1.90 -0.71 0.38
CA CYS A 108 -1.74 -1.72 -0.67
C CYS A 108 -0.32 -2.29 -0.78
N ILE A 109 0.69 -1.56 -0.32
CA ILE A 109 2.11 -1.90 -0.49
C ILE A 109 2.79 -1.94 0.86
N GLY A 110 3.51 -3.03 1.09
CA GLY A 110 4.22 -3.28 2.32
C GLY A 110 5.66 -3.69 2.15
N ASN A 111 6.35 -3.82 3.27
CA ASN A 111 7.75 -4.22 3.31
C ASN A 111 7.88 -5.60 3.98
N VAL A 112 8.30 -6.59 3.22
CA VAL A 112 8.60 -7.94 3.69
C VAL A 112 10.08 -8.20 3.48
N ASP A 113 10.85 -8.26 4.57
CA ASP A 113 12.30 -8.46 4.56
C ASP A 113 13.09 -7.52 3.62
N GLY A 114 12.76 -6.22 3.67
CA GLY A 114 13.37 -5.21 2.82
C GLY A 114 12.85 -5.20 1.38
N LYS A 115 11.86 -6.05 1.03
CA LYS A 115 11.24 -6.11 -0.29
C LYS A 115 9.84 -5.50 -0.26
N LEU A 116 9.61 -4.51 -1.13
CA LEU A 116 8.28 -3.98 -1.42
C LEU A 116 7.40 -5.10 -2.02
N THR A 117 6.21 -5.29 -1.47
CA THR A 117 5.27 -6.36 -1.83
C THR A 117 3.85 -5.84 -1.75
N CYS A 118 2.98 -6.25 -2.67
CA CYS A 118 1.55 -5.99 -2.57
C CYS A 118 0.93 -6.80 -1.43
N CYS A 119 -0.03 -6.22 -0.73
CA CYS A 119 -1.10 -7.01 -0.09
C CYS A 119 -2.38 -6.88 -0.94
#